data_AF-A0A662VWX6-F1
#
_entry.id   AF-A0A662VWX6-F1
#
_cell.length_a   1.000
_cell.length_b   1.000
_cell.length_c   1.000
_cell.angle_alpha   90.00
_cell.angle_beta   90.00
_cell.angle_gamma   90.00
#
_symmetry.space_group_name_H-M   'P 1'
#
loop_
_entity.id
_entity.type
_entity.pdbx_description
1 polymer ?
#
loop_
_entity_poly.entity_id
_entity_poly.type
_entity_poly.pdbx_seq_one_letter_code
_entity_poly.pdbx_strand_id
1 'polypeptide(L)'
;MQSVKIYIDTTEQDAIEVDLRNGKVYFTKTAPSSGSAAVSYSYLNTPIEDAKCEIRKAGSSFLTFREYSNEDGSLILAQTVEDQNYDMTIEAAGYASYIVANKSAVDVVKDVCIVMST
;
A
#
# COMPACT_ATOMS: atom_id res chain seq x y z
N MET A 1 -26.87 -9.74 6.15
CA MET A 1 -26.06 -8.52 5.94
C MET A 1 -25.94 -7.82 7.28
N GLN A 2 -24.73 -7.61 7.79
CA GLN A 2 -24.53 -6.76 8.97
C GLN A 2 -24.22 -5.35 8.47
N SER A 3 -24.93 -4.35 8.99
CA SER A 3 -24.61 -2.94 8.75
C SER A 3 -23.96 -2.36 10.00
N VAL A 4 -22.88 -1.60 9.80
CA VAL A 4 -22.27 -0.79 10.85
C VAL A 4 -22.81 0.63 10.68
N LYS A 5 -23.38 1.18 11.74
CA LYS A 5 -23.81 2.57 11.79
C LYS A 5 -22.94 3.30 12.80
N ILE A 6 -22.45 4.47 12.40
CA ILE A 6 -21.58 5.28 13.24
C ILE A 6 -22.40 6.46 13.76
N TYR A 7 -22.37 6.68 15.07
CA TYR A 7 -23.13 7.73 15.73
C TYR A 7 -22.20 8.68 16.48
N ILE A 8 -22.53 9.97 16.47
CA ILE A 8 -22.05 10.94 17.46
C ILE A 8 -23.26 11.32 18.28
N ASP A 9 -23.22 11.01 19.59
CA ASP A 9 -24.37 11.05 20.48
C ASP A 9 -25.57 10.28 19.87
N THR A 10 -26.65 10.99 19.53
CA THR A 10 -27.87 10.41 18.93
C THR A 10 -27.96 10.63 17.42
N THR A 11 -26.93 11.22 16.80
CA THR A 11 -26.93 11.59 15.38
C THR A 11 -26.06 10.65 14.57
N GLU A 12 -26.68 9.93 13.64
CA GLU A 12 -26.01 9.04 12.69
C GLU A 12 -25.10 9.87 11.77
N GLN A 13 -23.88 9.39 11.56
CA GLN A 13 -22.90 9.96 10.65
C GLN A 13 -22.89 9.14 9.35
N ASP A 14 -22.89 9.84 8.21
CA ASP A 14 -22.87 9.19 6.90
C ASP A 14 -21.52 8.53 6.62
N ALA A 15 -20.42 9.17 7.03
CA ALA A 15 -19.08 8.61 6.93
C ALA A 15 -18.11 9.25 7.93
N ILE A 16 -17.15 8.45 8.37
CA ILE A 16 -15.94 8.89 9.06
C ILE A 16 -14.75 8.42 8.23
N GLU A 17 -13.81 9.31 7.97
CA GLU A 17 -12.52 8.96 7.40
C GLU A 17 -11.49 8.89 8.54
N VAL A 18 -10.72 7.81 8.58
CA VAL A 18 -9.65 7.62 9.57
C VAL A 18 -8.32 7.63 8.83
N ASP A 19 -7.56 8.69 9.05
CA ASP A 19 -6.18 8.81 8.60
C ASP A 19 -5.29 8.26 9.72
N LEU A 20 -4.97 6.98 9.58
CA LEU A 20 -4.12 6.26 10.52
C LEU A 20 -2.76 6.94 10.62
N ARG A 21 -2.12 7.28 9.49
CA ARG A 21 -0.77 7.87 9.45
C ARG A 21 -0.66 9.11 10.33
N ASN A 22 -1.57 10.06 10.14
CA ASN A 22 -1.54 11.32 10.87
C ASN A 22 -2.30 11.27 12.20
N GLY A 23 -2.87 10.12 12.56
CA GLY A 23 -3.72 9.95 13.74
C GLY A 23 -4.97 10.84 13.71
N LYS A 24 -5.51 11.11 12.52
CA LYS A 24 -6.62 12.04 12.30
C LYS A 24 -7.90 11.30 11.97
N VAL A 25 -9.00 11.94 12.34
CA VAL A 25 -10.35 11.50 12.01
C VAL A 25 -11.08 12.67 11.36
N TYR A 26 -11.59 12.48 10.15
CA TYR A 26 -12.36 13.48 9.42
C TYR A 26 -13.84 13.08 9.38
N PHE A 27 -14.69 14.11 9.44
CA PHE A 27 -16.14 13.97 9.40
C PHE A 27 -16.64 14.64 8.12
N THR A 28 -17.46 13.94 7.35
CA THR A 28 -17.89 14.41 6.02
C THR A 28 -19.01 15.45 6.05
N LYS A 29 -19.85 15.48 7.10
CA LYS A 29 -20.99 16.41 7.20
C LYS A 29 -20.89 17.39 8.36
N THR A 30 -20.84 16.90 9.59
CA THR A 30 -20.82 17.76 10.78
C THR A 30 -19.76 17.23 11.74
N ALA A 31 -18.70 18.01 11.95
CA ALA A 31 -17.73 17.70 12.99
C ALA A 31 -18.36 17.93 14.38
N PRO A 32 -18.01 17.11 15.40
CA PRO A 32 -18.46 17.35 16.76
C PRO A 32 -17.92 18.70 17.28
N SER A 33 -18.76 19.43 18.02
CA SER A 33 -18.40 20.73 18.63
C SER A 33 -17.37 20.61 19.74
N SER A 34 -17.28 19.41 20.34
CA SER A 34 -16.27 19.02 21.33
C SER A 34 -16.05 17.51 21.26
N GLY A 35 -14.79 17.07 21.25
CA GLY A 35 -14.47 15.65 21.27
C GLY A 35 -12.95 15.41 21.21
N SER A 36 -12.52 14.25 21.70
CA SER A 36 -11.16 13.75 21.53
C SER A 36 -11.21 12.46 20.72
N ALA A 37 -10.46 12.41 19.61
CA ALA A 37 -10.24 11.17 18.88
C ALA A 37 -8.82 10.69 19.16
N ALA A 38 -8.68 9.42 19.53
CA ALA A 38 -7.39 8.76 19.63
C ALA A 38 -7.41 7.57 18.67
N VAL A 39 -6.55 7.62 17.66
CA VAL A 39 -6.36 6.51 16.72
C VAL A 39 -5.02 5.89 17.04
N SER A 40 -5.05 4.74 17.70
CA SER A 40 -3.86 3.93 17.95
C SER A 40 -3.81 2.80 16.93
N TYR A 41 -2.73 2.72 16.18
CA TYR A 41 -2.45 1.65 15.25
C TYR A 41 -1.04 1.13 15.50
N SER A 42 -0.86 -0.15 15.26
CA SER A 42 0.44 -0.80 15.21
C SER A 42 0.70 -1.23 13.79
N TYR A 43 1.84 -0.85 13.24
CA TYR A 43 2.34 -1.52 12.05
C TYR A 43 2.50 -3.01 12.39
N LEU A 44 1.81 -3.87 11.64
CA LEU A 44 1.99 -5.32 11.76
C LEU A 44 3.41 -5.73 11.34
N ASN A 45 4.05 -4.96 10.44
CA ASN A 45 5.42 -5.12 9.98
C ASN A 45 6.10 -3.75 9.85
N THR A 46 7.38 -3.66 10.21
CA THR A 46 8.15 -2.41 10.07
C THR A 46 8.29 -2.07 8.58
N PRO A 47 7.92 -0.84 8.16
CA PRO A 47 8.16 -0.41 6.79
C PRO A 47 9.64 -0.50 6.40
N ILE A 48 9.92 -0.89 5.15
CA ILE A 48 11.27 -0.95 4.61
C ILE A 48 11.42 0.19 3.62
N GLU A 49 12.08 1.27 4.04
CA GLU A 49 12.49 2.38 3.17
C GLU A 49 13.66 1.95 2.26
N ASP A 50 13.79 2.60 1.10
CA ASP A 50 14.86 2.37 0.12
C ASP A 50 14.93 0.94 -0.45
N ALA A 51 13.87 0.16 -0.34
CA ALA A 51 13.76 -1.13 -1.02
C ALA A 51 13.66 -0.88 -2.53
N LYS A 52 14.62 -1.39 -3.29
CA LYS A 52 14.70 -1.21 -4.74
C LYS A 52 13.74 -2.17 -5.42
N CYS A 53 12.80 -1.66 -6.19
CA CYS A 53 11.96 -2.43 -7.10
C CYS A 53 12.43 -2.28 -8.55
N GLU A 54 12.53 -3.38 -9.27
CA GLU A 54 12.82 -3.40 -10.70
C GLU A 54 11.86 -4.33 -11.43
N ILE A 55 11.32 -3.88 -12.56
CA ILE A 55 10.48 -4.68 -13.44
C ILE A 55 11.13 -4.74 -14.82
N ARG A 56 11.19 -5.94 -15.38
CA ARG A 56 11.76 -6.24 -16.70
C ARG A 56 10.78 -7.01 -17.55
N LYS A 57 10.91 -6.93 -18.87
CA LYS A 57 10.22 -7.87 -19.77
C LYS A 57 10.75 -9.28 -19.50
N ALA A 58 9.84 -10.26 -19.37
CA ALA A 58 10.18 -11.60 -18.94
C ALA A 58 11.24 -12.23 -19.85
N GLY A 59 12.28 -12.81 -19.25
CA GLY A 59 13.38 -13.42 -20.00
C GLY A 59 14.29 -12.43 -20.75
N SER A 60 14.24 -11.14 -20.40
CA SER A 60 15.08 -10.10 -20.99
C SER A 60 15.78 -9.26 -19.92
N SER A 61 16.80 -8.50 -20.32
CA SER A 61 17.43 -7.47 -19.49
C SER A 61 16.76 -6.09 -19.63
N PHE A 62 15.70 -5.97 -20.43
CA PHE A 62 15.04 -4.69 -20.69
C PHE A 62 14.22 -4.25 -19.47
N LEU A 63 14.70 -3.21 -18.79
CA LEU A 63 14.07 -2.61 -17.63
C LEU A 63 12.93 -1.68 -18.08
N THR A 64 11.72 -1.95 -17.61
CA THR A 64 10.55 -1.13 -17.90
C THR A 64 10.19 -0.19 -16.75
N PHE A 65 10.63 -0.52 -15.54
CA PHE A 65 10.38 0.28 -14.35
C PHE A 65 11.46 0.06 -13.30
N ARG A 66 11.84 1.13 -12.60
CA ARG A 66 12.66 1.06 -11.39
C ARG A 66 12.27 2.21 -10.47
N GLU A 67 12.04 1.89 -9.21
CA GLU A 67 11.75 2.86 -8.16
C GLU A 67 12.23 2.32 -6.80
N TYR A 68 12.27 3.18 -5.79
CA TYR A 68 12.61 2.83 -4.42
C TYR A 68 11.41 3.11 -3.51
N SER A 69 11.21 2.28 -2.48
CA SER A 69 10.17 2.53 -1.50
C SER A 69 10.48 3.79 -0.69
N ASN A 70 9.44 4.55 -0.33
CA ASN A 70 9.56 5.74 0.50
C ASN A 70 9.68 5.38 2.01
N GLU A 71 9.71 6.40 2.88
CA GLU A 71 9.71 6.26 4.36
C GLU A 71 8.58 5.38 4.91
N ASP A 72 7.49 5.19 4.16
CA ASP A 72 6.36 4.34 4.54
C ASP A 72 6.46 2.91 3.96
N GLY A 73 7.58 2.56 3.33
CA GLY A 73 7.75 1.28 2.64
C GLY A 73 6.83 1.10 1.43
N SER A 74 6.30 2.19 0.87
CA SER A 74 5.34 2.18 -0.22
C SER A 74 6.01 2.35 -1.59
N LEU A 75 5.52 1.60 -2.58
CA LEU A 75 5.92 1.67 -3.98
C LEU A 75 4.68 1.87 -4.85
N ILE A 76 4.69 2.87 -5.72
CA ILE A 76 3.63 3.08 -6.73
C ILE A 76 4.16 2.58 -8.06
N LEU A 77 3.63 1.44 -8.51
CA LEU A 77 4.10 0.76 -9.71
C LEU A 77 3.19 1.05 -10.91
N ALA A 78 3.78 1.13 -12.09
CA ALA A 78 3.05 1.23 -13.34
C ALA A 78 3.68 0.32 -14.41
N GLN A 79 2.84 -0.34 -15.20
CA GLN A 79 3.27 -1.11 -16.36
C GLN A 79 2.31 -0.92 -17.53
N THR A 80 2.88 -0.79 -18.72
CA THR A 80 2.12 -0.84 -19.96
C THR A 80 1.71 -2.28 -20.23
N VAL A 81 0.43 -2.51 -20.54
CA VAL A 81 -0.02 -3.82 -21.02
C VAL A 81 0.52 -4.02 -22.43
N GLU A 82 1.32 -5.05 -22.63
CA GLU A 82 1.87 -5.48 -23.91
C GLU A 82 1.62 -6.98 -24.08
N ASP A 83 1.90 -7.55 -25.26
CA ASP A 83 1.76 -8.99 -25.55
C ASP A 83 2.84 -9.86 -24.88
N GLN A 84 3.47 -9.37 -23.80
CA GLN A 84 4.49 -10.08 -23.06
C GLN A 84 4.33 -9.93 -21.55
N ASN A 85 4.87 -10.92 -20.84
CA ASN A 85 4.91 -10.92 -19.38
C ASN A 85 6.15 -10.17 -18.84
N TYR A 86 6.17 -10.00 -17.53
CA TYR A 86 7.16 -9.26 -16.78
C TYR A 86 7.72 -10.08 -15.62
N ASP A 87 8.98 -9.80 -15.31
CA ASP A 87 9.68 -10.25 -14.10
C ASP A 87 9.89 -9.04 -13.19
N MET A 88 9.55 -9.15 -11.91
CA MET A 88 9.77 -8.13 -10.89
C MET A 88 10.66 -8.65 -9.78
N THR A 89 11.55 -7.80 -9.30
CA THR A 89 12.39 -8.07 -8.13
C THR A 89 12.36 -6.88 -7.19
N ILE A 90 12.14 -7.14 -5.90
CA ILE A 90 12.27 -6.16 -4.83
C ILE A 90 13.40 -6.60 -3.90
N GLU A 91 14.38 -5.72 -3.69
CA GLU A 91 15.59 -5.99 -2.92
C GLU A 91 15.79 -4.93 -1.83
N ALA A 92 16.12 -5.38 -0.63
CA ALA A 92 16.49 -4.52 0.49
C ALA A 92 17.63 -5.17 1.28
N ALA A 93 18.56 -4.37 1.80
CA ALA A 93 19.70 -4.90 2.53
C ALA A 93 19.26 -5.64 3.81
N GLY A 94 19.79 -6.84 4.03
CA GLY A 94 19.41 -7.67 5.18
C GLY A 94 18.11 -8.45 5.01
N TYR A 95 17.52 -8.46 3.82
CA TYR A 95 16.32 -9.22 3.48
C TYR A 95 16.55 -10.11 2.24
N ALA A 96 15.85 -11.23 2.19
CA ALA A 96 15.74 -12.03 0.98
C ALA A 96 14.91 -11.29 -0.09
N SER A 97 15.39 -11.29 -1.33
CA SER A 97 14.70 -10.64 -2.45
C SER A 97 13.31 -11.24 -2.68
N TYR A 98 12.32 -10.38 -2.88
CA TYR A 98 11.00 -10.80 -3.33
C TYR A 98 10.97 -10.83 -4.86
N ILE A 99 10.56 -11.97 -5.43
CA ILE A 99 10.61 -12.21 -6.87
C ILE A 99 9.23 -12.62 -7.37
N VAL A 100 8.79 -11.97 -8.44
CA VAL A 100 7.63 -12.36 -9.23
C VAL A 100 8.12 -12.61 -10.64
N ALA A 101 7.91 -13.83 -11.15
CA ALA A 101 8.39 -14.21 -12.48
C ALA A 101 7.23 -14.51 -13.43
N ASN A 102 7.38 -14.09 -14.69
CA ASN A 102 6.51 -14.40 -15.81
C ASN A 102 5.02 -14.09 -15.53
N LYS A 103 4.74 -12.86 -15.10
CA LYS A 103 3.38 -12.38 -14.80
C LYS A 103 2.92 -11.29 -15.76
N SER A 104 1.60 -11.18 -15.94
CA SER A 104 1.01 -10.11 -16.75
C SER A 104 1.31 -8.74 -16.13
N ALA A 105 1.21 -7.67 -16.93
CA ALA A 105 1.36 -6.30 -16.41
C ALA A 105 0.45 -6.03 -15.20
N VAL A 106 -0.81 -6.45 -15.29
CA VAL A 106 -1.83 -6.28 -14.24
C VAL A 106 -1.44 -7.03 -12.96
N ASP A 107 -0.92 -8.25 -13.09
CA ASP A 107 -0.54 -9.07 -11.94
C ASP A 107 0.70 -8.55 -11.22
N VAL A 108 1.64 -7.93 -11.95
CA VAL A 108 2.87 -7.37 -11.37
C VAL A 108 2.60 -6.07 -10.60
N VAL A 109 1.65 -5.25 -11.06
CA VAL A 109 1.34 -3.95 -10.44
C VAL A 109 0.12 -3.96 -9.53
N LYS A 110 -0.43 -5.14 -9.23
CA LYS A 110 -1.59 -5.25 -8.34
C LYS A 110 -1.27 -4.75 -6.93
N ASP A 111 -2.29 -4.23 -6.25
CA ASP A 111 -2.18 -3.84 -4.85
C ASP A 111 -1.93 -5.07 -3.97
N VAL A 112 -0.81 -5.07 -3.25
CA VAL A 112 -0.42 -6.16 -2.36
C VAL A 112 0.48 -5.64 -1.23
N CYS A 113 0.30 -6.20 -0.03
CA CYS A 113 1.27 -6.03 1.05
C CYS A 113 2.33 -7.13 0.95
N ILE A 114 3.60 -6.76 0.86
CA ILE A 114 4.74 -7.69 0.79
C ILE A 114 5.45 -7.66 2.13
N VAL A 115 5.59 -8.85 2.73
CA VAL A 115 6.38 -9.03 3.96
C VAL A 115 7.66 -9.74 3.56
N MET A 116 8.78 -9.03 3.61
CA MET A 116 10.09 -9.59 3.26
C MET A 116 10.67 -10.36 4.45
N SER A 117 11.23 -11.54 4.19
CA SER A 117 11.94 -12.34 5.19
C SER A 117 13.39 -11.90 5.30
N THR A 118 13.91 -11.84 6.52
CA THR A 118 15.36 -11.69 6.82
C THR A 118 16.10 -13.00 6.65
#